data_AF-A0A512PG32-F1
#
_entry.id   AF-A0A512PG32-F1
#
_cell.length_a   1.000
_cell.length_b   1.000
_cell.length_c   1.000
_cell.angle_alpha   90.00
_cell.angle_beta   90.00
_cell.angle_gamma   90.00
#
_symmetry.space_group_name_H-M   'P 1'
#
loop_
_entity.id
_entity.type
_entity.pdbx_description
1 polymer ?
#
loop_
_entity_poly.entity_id
_entity_poly.type
_entity_poly.pdbx_seq_one_letter_code
_entity_poly.pdbx_strand_id
1 'polypeptide(L)'
;MSVEQAPAGRTPGARHATGYDEATRERLAADAAAIVARYPQERSALLPMLHLVQAEDGYVSPRGIAFCAATLGLTTAEVSAVATFYTQYKRHPNGEYTVGVCTNTLCGVMGGDAIWEELTDHLGIGHDETTEDGAVTLERVECNAACDYAPVVMVNWEFFDNQTPDSAKAVVDDLRAGKPVRPTRGPDSVASFKEVSRVLAGFTDGRADEGPGAGEATLRGARLAAEHGWTAPVPGAPAAAAPAQAPAAATAPKTGGKQSSAERPATTPADSSPKARRTKKSTDAAKES
;
A
#
# COMPACT_ATOMS: atom_id res chain seq x y z
N MET A 1 -20.94 4.49 22.45
CA MET A 1 -19.92 5.51 22.12
C MET A 1 -19.45 6.10 23.44
N SER A 2 -18.39 5.52 23.99
CA SER A 2 -17.67 6.07 25.14
C SER A 2 -16.21 6.12 24.74
N VAL A 3 -15.67 7.33 24.69
CA VAL A 3 -14.28 7.64 24.39
C VAL A 3 -13.53 7.48 25.71
N GLU A 4 -13.16 6.26 26.07
CA GLU A 4 -12.28 6.04 27.23
C GLU A 4 -11.69 4.65 27.16
N GLN A 5 -10.51 4.56 26.55
CA GLN A 5 -9.35 3.71 26.89
C GLN A 5 -8.45 3.59 25.65
N ALA A 6 -7.61 4.61 25.45
CA ALA A 6 -6.42 4.47 24.63
C ALA A 6 -5.36 3.71 25.46
N PRO A 7 -4.69 2.68 24.91
CA PRO A 7 -3.69 1.93 25.65
C PRO A 7 -2.46 2.81 25.99
N ALA A 8 -1.90 2.53 27.17
CA ALA A 8 -0.86 3.31 27.83
C ALA A 8 0.51 3.09 27.17
N GLY A 9 0.91 3.99 26.28
CA GLY A 9 2.23 3.92 25.61
C GLY A 9 3.02 5.23 25.54
N ARG A 10 2.59 6.31 26.22
CA ARG A 10 3.32 7.59 26.20
C ARG A 10 3.90 7.92 27.56
N THR A 11 5.21 7.74 27.73
CA THR A 11 5.94 8.25 28.91
C THR A 11 5.79 9.77 28.97
N PRO A 12 5.10 10.34 29.99
CA PRO A 12 4.97 11.78 30.12
C PRO A 12 6.35 12.40 30.43
N GLY A 13 6.80 13.35 29.61
CA GLY A 13 7.99 14.17 29.91
C GLY A 13 9.30 13.80 29.23
N ALA A 14 9.34 12.79 28.35
CA ALA A 14 10.50 12.60 27.48
C ALA A 14 10.55 13.74 26.45
N ARG A 15 11.40 14.75 26.70
CA ARG A 15 11.69 15.79 25.70
C ARG A 15 12.30 15.09 24.49
N HIS A 16 11.60 15.07 23.36
CA HIS A 16 12.22 14.63 22.11
C HIS A 16 13.42 15.54 21.85
N ALA A 17 14.58 14.94 21.59
CA ALA A 17 15.77 15.70 21.21
C ALA A 17 15.40 16.64 20.06
N THR A 18 15.66 17.93 20.21
CA THR A 18 15.29 18.95 19.23
C THR A 18 16.21 18.97 18.00
N GLY A 19 17.16 18.03 17.91
CA GLY A 19 18.11 17.91 16.82
C GLY A 19 18.88 16.59 16.85
N TYR A 20 19.63 16.34 15.78
CA TYR A 20 20.59 15.24 15.67
C TYR A 20 21.91 15.62 16.35
N ASP A 21 22.68 14.62 16.81
CA ASP A 21 24.09 14.84 17.14
C ASP A 21 24.88 15.27 15.90
N GLU A 22 26.06 15.84 16.10
CA GLU A 22 26.82 16.47 15.01
C GLU A 22 27.17 15.49 13.89
N ALA A 23 27.63 14.28 14.24
CA ALA A 23 28.03 13.28 13.25
C ALA A 23 26.82 12.81 12.42
N THR A 24 25.67 12.57 13.07
CA THR A 24 24.43 12.22 12.37
C THR A 24 23.93 13.37 11.50
N ARG A 25 24.00 14.61 12.00
CA ARG A 25 23.60 15.81 11.26
C ARG A 25 24.44 16.02 10.01
N GLU A 26 25.77 15.85 10.10
CA GLU A 26 26.68 15.97 8.96
C GLU A 26 26.37 14.93 7.86
N ARG A 27 26.18 13.65 8.25
CA ARG A 27 25.78 12.58 7.33
C ARG A 27 24.46 12.89 6.63
N LEU A 28 23.43 13.25 7.39
CA LEU A 28 22.11 13.60 6.85
C LEU A 28 22.17 14.82 5.93
N ALA A 29 22.97 15.83 6.27
CA ALA A 29 23.13 17.03 5.44
C ALA A 29 23.79 16.70 4.09
N ALA A 30 24.78 15.81 4.07
CA ALA A 30 25.41 15.36 2.83
C ALA A 30 24.42 14.61 1.94
N ASP A 31 23.68 13.65 2.50
CA ASP A 31 22.64 12.91 1.78
C ASP A 31 21.52 13.85 1.29
N ALA A 32 21.07 14.79 2.14
CA ALA A 32 20.06 15.77 1.79
C ALA A 32 20.48 16.67 0.62
N ALA A 33 21.74 17.13 0.61
CA ALA A 33 22.26 17.92 -0.50
C ALA A 33 22.22 17.13 -1.83
N ALA A 34 22.53 15.83 -1.80
CA ALA A 34 22.43 14.96 -2.97
C ALA A 34 20.98 14.77 -3.45
N ILE A 35 20.01 14.70 -2.53
CA ILE A 35 18.58 14.65 -2.88
C ILE A 35 18.13 15.98 -3.50
N VAL A 36 18.42 17.11 -2.85
CA VAL A 36 18.01 18.45 -3.30
C VAL A 36 18.55 18.74 -4.70
N ALA A 37 19.79 18.36 -4.98
CA ALA A 37 20.42 18.55 -6.29
C ALA A 37 19.70 17.86 -7.47
N ARG A 38 18.80 16.90 -7.20
CA ARG A 38 17.99 16.22 -8.24
C ARG A 38 16.82 17.06 -8.74
N TYR A 39 16.49 18.15 -8.05
CA TYR A 39 15.29 18.94 -8.32
C TYR A 39 15.64 20.40 -8.66
N PRO A 40 14.95 21.00 -9.65
CA PRO A 40 15.12 22.42 -9.95
C PRO A 40 14.50 23.33 -8.87
N GLN A 41 13.56 22.81 -8.08
CA GLN A 41 12.93 23.51 -6.95
C GLN A 41 13.19 22.69 -5.69
N GLU A 42 13.82 23.30 -4.69
CA GLU A 42 14.23 22.59 -3.46
C GLU A 42 13.04 21.95 -2.73
N ARG A 43 11.87 22.62 -2.71
CA ARG A 43 10.64 22.08 -2.10
C ARG A 43 10.24 20.72 -2.66
N SER A 44 10.56 20.41 -3.93
CA SER A 44 10.25 19.12 -4.54
C SER A 44 11.04 17.95 -3.93
N ALA A 45 12.12 18.23 -3.20
CA ALA A 45 12.90 17.23 -2.48
C ALA A 45 12.23 16.72 -1.19
N LEU A 46 11.10 17.30 -0.76
CA LEU A 46 10.49 16.98 0.54
C LEU A 46 10.13 15.49 0.70
N LEU A 47 9.58 14.86 -0.33
CA LEU A 47 9.15 13.46 -0.26
C LEU A 47 10.34 12.49 -0.03
N PRO A 48 11.40 12.50 -0.85
CA PRO A 48 12.58 11.68 -0.57
C PRO A 48 13.31 12.09 0.72
N MET A 49 13.27 13.37 1.12
CA MET A 49 13.80 13.81 2.41
C MET A 49 13.06 13.19 3.60
N LEU A 50 11.74 13.00 3.50
CA LEU A 50 10.96 12.30 4.51
C LEU A 50 11.35 10.82 4.60
N HIS A 51 11.66 10.17 3.47
CA HIS A 51 12.23 8.80 3.50
C HIS A 51 13.65 8.78 4.09
N LEU A 52 14.48 9.80 3.83
CA LEU A 52 15.82 9.90 4.41
C LEU A 52 15.77 9.96 5.94
N VAL A 53 14.86 10.75 6.52
CA VAL A 53 14.72 10.79 7.99
C VAL A 53 14.16 9.50 8.55
N GLN A 54 13.27 8.79 7.84
CA GLN A 54 12.85 7.43 8.23
C GLN A 54 14.02 6.45 8.20
N ALA A 55 14.93 6.57 7.24
CA ALA A 55 16.10 5.72 7.15
C ALA A 55 17.04 5.90 8.36
N GLU A 56 17.03 7.06 9.00
CA GLU A 56 17.80 7.32 10.22
C GLU A 56 17.02 6.95 11.49
N ASP A 57 15.76 7.36 11.57
CA ASP A 57 14.98 7.31 12.82
C ASP A 57 14.02 6.14 12.92
N GLY A 58 13.78 5.41 11.82
CA GLY A 58 12.73 4.39 11.70
C GLY A 58 11.32 4.96 11.52
N TYR A 59 11.16 6.28 11.57
CA TYR A 59 9.90 6.99 11.35
C TYR A 59 10.18 8.49 11.12
N VAL A 60 9.17 9.25 10.70
CA VAL A 60 9.25 10.71 10.57
C VAL A 60 9.16 11.34 11.97
N SER A 61 10.31 11.45 12.63
CA SER A 61 10.42 12.02 13.96
C SER A 61 10.30 13.56 13.97
N PRO A 62 10.02 14.18 15.12
CA PRO A 62 10.01 15.66 15.21
C PRO A 62 11.35 16.32 14.91
N ARG A 63 12.48 15.66 15.20
CA ARG A 63 13.81 16.15 14.78
C ARG A 63 14.00 16.04 13.27
N GLY A 64 13.48 14.98 12.65
CA GLY A 64 13.45 14.81 11.20
C GLY A 64 12.60 15.89 10.50
N ILE A 65 11.42 16.20 11.05
CA ILE A 65 10.57 17.30 10.57
C ILE A 65 11.32 18.64 10.64
N ALA A 66 11.97 18.94 11.76
CA ALA A 66 12.76 20.16 11.93
C ALA A 66 13.95 20.22 10.96
N PHE A 67 14.63 19.10 10.74
CA PHE A 67 15.72 18.98 9.77
C PHE A 67 15.26 19.24 8.34
N CYS A 68 14.17 18.60 7.88
CA CYS A 68 13.61 18.84 6.55
C CYS A 68 13.15 20.29 6.36
N ALA A 69 12.50 20.86 7.38
CA ALA A 69 12.03 22.24 7.37
C ALA A 69 13.20 23.22 7.21
N ALA A 70 14.25 23.07 8.02
CA ALA A 70 15.44 23.91 7.96
C ALA A 70 16.19 23.76 6.62
N THR A 71 16.28 22.53 6.10
CA THR A 71 17.04 22.23 4.87
C THR A 71 16.35 22.81 3.63
N LEU A 72 15.02 22.78 3.57
CA LEU A 72 14.25 23.19 2.38
C LEU A 72 13.63 24.59 2.48
N GLY A 73 13.93 25.33 3.56
CA GLY A 73 13.33 26.64 3.82
C GLY A 73 11.81 26.58 4.03
N LEU A 74 11.30 25.48 4.59
CA LEU A 74 9.87 25.28 4.87
C LEU A 74 9.56 25.45 6.35
N THR A 75 8.29 25.63 6.67
CA THR A 75 7.83 25.55 8.07
C THR A 75 7.69 24.08 8.50
N THR A 76 7.85 23.82 9.80
CA THR A 76 7.57 22.48 10.36
C THR A 76 6.12 22.07 10.16
N ALA A 77 5.19 23.02 10.08
CA ALA A 77 3.78 22.77 9.79
C ALA A 77 3.56 22.26 8.36
N GLU A 78 4.22 22.85 7.36
CA GLU A 78 4.15 22.37 5.97
C GLU A 78 4.72 20.97 5.82
N VAL A 79 5.86 20.70 6.46
CA VAL A 79 6.47 19.36 6.47
C VAL A 79 5.56 18.35 7.15
N SER A 80 4.98 18.71 8.31
CA SER A 80 4.05 17.85 9.04
C SER A 80 2.80 17.54 8.22
N ALA A 81 2.25 18.52 7.50
CA ALA A 81 1.09 18.33 6.65
C ALA A 81 1.35 17.28 5.56
N VAL A 82 2.52 17.32 4.92
CA VAL A 82 2.91 16.31 3.92
C VAL A 82 3.13 14.94 4.55
N ALA A 83 3.81 14.88 5.70
CA ALA A 83 4.04 13.63 6.44
C ALA A 83 2.74 12.98 6.93
N THR A 84 1.68 13.77 7.17
CA THR A 84 0.35 13.24 7.53
C THR A 84 -0.51 12.86 6.33
N PHE A 85 -0.19 13.37 5.14
CA PHE A 85 -1.00 13.15 3.95
C PHE A 85 -0.71 11.80 3.29
N TYR A 86 0.57 11.39 3.24
CA TYR A 86 0.98 10.12 2.65
C TYR A 86 1.18 9.05 3.73
N THR A 87 0.50 7.91 3.60
CA THR A 87 0.53 6.78 4.53
C THR A 87 1.89 6.06 4.60
N GLN A 88 2.74 6.28 3.59
CA GLN A 88 4.11 5.74 3.54
C GLN A 88 5.03 6.36 4.60
N TYR A 89 4.64 7.53 5.13
CA TYR A 89 5.39 8.22 6.17
C TYR A 89 4.87 7.83 7.56
N LYS A 90 5.62 6.99 8.26
CA LYS A 90 5.32 6.54 9.62
C LYS A 90 5.56 7.69 10.58
N ARG A 91 4.54 8.04 11.36
CA ARG A 91 4.58 9.18 12.30
C ARG A 91 4.85 8.77 13.74
N HIS A 92 4.93 7.47 13.97
CA HIS A 92 5.23 6.82 15.24
C HIS A 92 6.34 5.80 15.00
N PRO A 93 7.07 5.37 16.06
CA PRO A 93 8.06 4.31 15.94
C PRO A 93 7.47 3.10 15.22
N ASN A 94 8.16 2.67 14.18
CA ASN A 94 7.82 1.51 13.37
C ASN A 94 8.77 0.37 13.72
N GLY A 95 8.31 -0.86 13.54
CA GLY A 95 9.12 -2.05 13.70
C GLY A 95 10.19 -2.16 12.63
N GLU A 96 11.06 -3.15 12.78
CA GLU A 96 12.05 -3.49 11.76
C GLU A 96 11.40 -3.85 10.42
N TYR A 97 10.19 -4.43 10.46
CA TYR A 97 9.40 -4.83 9.31
C TYR A 97 7.97 -4.27 9.39
N THR A 98 7.56 -3.51 8.39
CA THR A 98 6.13 -3.19 8.16
C THR A 98 5.51 -4.29 7.30
N VAL A 99 4.56 -5.02 7.87
CA VAL A 99 3.82 -6.11 7.22
C VAL A 99 2.43 -5.60 6.85
N GLY A 100 2.18 -5.39 5.56
CA GLY A 100 0.93 -4.90 5.01
C GLY A 100 0.08 -6.00 4.38
N VAL A 101 -1.16 -6.18 4.81
CA VAL A 101 -2.12 -7.11 4.18
C VAL A 101 -3.10 -6.35 3.30
N CYS A 102 -3.12 -6.64 1.99
CA CYS A 102 -4.10 -6.04 1.09
C CYS A 102 -5.48 -6.63 1.34
N THR A 103 -6.43 -5.80 1.77
CA THR A 103 -7.83 -6.21 2.00
C THR A 103 -8.80 -5.57 1.02
N ASN A 104 -8.30 -4.95 -0.05
CA ASN A 104 -9.17 -4.38 -1.07
C ASN A 104 -9.85 -5.51 -1.87
N THR A 105 -10.94 -5.16 -2.55
CA THR A 105 -11.95 -6.03 -3.19
C THR A 105 -11.46 -7.40 -3.64
N LEU A 106 -10.47 -7.48 -4.54
CA LEU A 106 -10.03 -8.77 -5.07
C LEU A 106 -9.27 -9.60 -4.02
N CYS A 107 -8.31 -9.00 -3.31
CA CYS A 107 -7.61 -9.71 -2.23
C CYS A 107 -8.58 -10.10 -1.12
N GLY A 108 -9.52 -9.24 -0.73
CA GLY A 108 -10.56 -9.57 0.25
C GLY A 108 -11.36 -10.81 -0.15
N VAL A 109 -11.85 -10.87 -1.39
CA VAL A 109 -12.55 -12.06 -1.94
C VAL A 109 -11.66 -13.30 -1.95
N MET A 110 -10.36 -13.14 -2.23
CA MET A 110 -9.41 -14.25 -2.30
C MET A 110 -8.88 -14.71 -0.93
N GLY A 111 -9.25 -14.05 0.18
CA GLY A 111 -8.83 -14.43 1.53
C GLY A 111 -7.93 -13.44 2.27
N GLY A 112 -7.74 -12.23 1.74
CA GLY A 112 -6.96 -11.15 2.37
C GLY A 112 -7.52 -10.73 3.73
N ASP A 113 -8.85 -10.69 3.90
CA ASP A 113 -9.46 -10.43 5.21
C ASP A 113 -9.17 -11.54 6.21
N ALA A 114 -9.13 -12.80 5.78
CA ALA A 114 -8.78 -13.94 6.63
C ALA A 114 -7.30 -13.91 7.06
N ILE A 115 -6.40 -13.49 6.16
CA ILE A 115 -4.99 -13.27 6.49
C ILE A 115 -4.85 -12.16 7.53
N TRP A 116 -5.59 -11.05 7.34
CA TRP A 116 -5.60 -9.93 8.28
C TRP A 116 -6.03 -10.37 9.68
N GLU A 117 -7.13 -11.11 9.78
CA GLU A 117 -7.66 -11.63 11.05
C GLU A 117 -6.65 -12.57 11.73
N GLU A 118 -6.11 -13.56 11.02
CA GLU A 118 -5.12 -14.51 11.58
C GLU A 118 -3.86 -13.78 12.09
N LEU A 119 -3.32 -12.82 11.34
CA LEU A 119 -2.13 -12.08 11.77
C LEU A 119 -2.41 -11.15 12.95
N THR A 120 -3.58 -10.51 12.98
CA THR A 120 -4.00 -9.65 14.11
C THR A 120 -4.08 -10.49 15.39
N ASP A 121 -4.72 -11.66 15.33
CA ASP A 121 -4.87 -12.57 16.47
C ASP A 121 -3.53 -13.17 16.90
N HIS A 122 -2.70 -13.60 15.94
CA HIS A 122 -1.40 -14.23 16.21
C HIS A 122 -0.38 -13.26 16.82
N LEU A 123 -0.36 -11.99 16.38
CA LEU A 123 0.56 -10.98 16.88
C LEU A 123 0.02 -10.21 18.07
N GLY A 124 -1.30 -10.20 18.28
CA GLY A 124 -1.96 -9.45 19.35
C GLY A 124 -1.92 -7.93 19.15
N ILE A 125 -1.80 -7.46 17.90
CA ILE A 125 -1.71 -6.05 17.53
C ILE A 125 -2.67 -5.72 16.39
N GLY A 126 -3.15 -4.49 16.33
CA GLY A 126 -4.00 -3.97 15.26
C GLY A 126 -3.25 -3.24 14.15
N HIS A 127 -4.01 -2.48 13.35
CA HIS A 127 -3.46 -1.62 12.31
C HIS A 127 -2.62 -0.48 12.91
N ASP A 128 -1.45 -0.25 12.31
CA ASP A 128 -0.46 0.75 12.72
C ASP A 128 0.10 0.53 14.13
N GLU A 129 -0.07 -0.67 14.68
CA GLU A 129 0.53 -1.10 15.95
C GLU A 129 1.76 -1.97 15.70
N THR A 130 2.66 -2.00 16.68
CA THR A 130 3.94 -2.71 16.59
C THR A 130 4.06 -3.71 17.74
N THR A 131 4.60 -4.89 17.45
CA THR A 131 4.86 -5.93 18.44
C THR A 131 5.79 -5.44 19.55
N GLU A 132 5.66 -5.98 20.77
CA GLU A 132 6.45 -5.56 21.94
C GLU A 132 7.97 -5.74 21.74
N ASP A 133 8.37 -6.71 20.91
CA ASP A 133 9.76 -6.96 20.53
C ASP A 133 10.31 -5.96 19.49
N GLY A 134 9.46 -5.06 18.98
CA GLY A 134 9.82 -4.05 17.98
C GLY A 134 10.08 -4.62 16.59
N ALA A 135 9.75 -5.88 16.32
CA ALA A 135 10.08 -6.53 15.05
C ALA A 135 9.07 -6.18 13.95
N VAL A 136 7.76 -6.21 14.24
CA VAL A 136 6.72 -6.13 13.20
C VAL A 136 5.72 -5.03 13.52
N THR A 137 5.50 -4.14 12.56
CA THR A 137 4.32 -3.25 12.51
C THR A 137 3.31 -3.82 11.53
N LEU A 138 2.06 -3.98 11.94
CA LEU A 138 1.02 -4.61 11.12
C LEU A 138 0.12 -3.54 10.47
N GLU A 139 -0.10 -3.64 9.17
CA GLU A 139 -0.90 -2.67 8.41
C GLU A 139 -1.98 -3.32 7.57
N ARG A 140 -3.20 -2.82 7.71
CA ARG A 140 -4.26 -3.12 6.75
C ARG A 140 -4.09 -2.15 5.59
N VAL A 141 -3.59 -2.65 4.46
CA VAL A 141 -3.26 -1.81 3.31
C VAL A 141 -4.34 -1.89 2.24
N GLU A 142 -4.42 -0.80 1.48
CA GLU A 142 -5.26 -0.71 0.29
C GLU A 142 -4.63 -1.44 -0.91
N CYS A 143 -5.17 -1.22 -2.11
CA CYS A 143 -4.71 -1.88 -3.33
C CYS A 143 -3.22 -1.60 -3.62
N ASN A 144 -2.41 -2.66 -3.66
CA ASN A 144 -1.00 -2.63 -4.07
C ASN A 144 -0.77 -2.96 -5.56
N ALA A 145 -1.83 -2.92 -6.38
CA ALA A 145 -1.79 -3.16 -7.83
C ALA A 145 -1.15 -4.50 -8.27
N ALA A 146 -1.26 -5.53 -7.43
CA ALA A 146 -0.76 -6.90 -7.68
C ALA A 146 -1.90 -7.93 -7.70
N CYS A 147 -3.03 -7.52 -8.27
CA CYS A 147 -4.29 -8.27 -8.27
C CYS A 147 -4.20 -9.64 -8.98
N ASP A 148 -3.29 -9.76 -9.94
CA ASP A 148 -3.01 -11.00 -10.66
C ASP A 148 -2.38 -12.10 -9.78
N TYR A 149 -1.92 -11.75 -8.56
CA TYR A 149 -1.37 -12.67 -7.57
C TYR A 149 -2.07 -12.61 -6.20
N ALA A 150 -3.32 -12.14 -6.17
CA ALA A 150 -4.09 -12.06 -4.92
C ALA A 150 -4.27 -13.45 -4.25
N PRO A 151 -4.24 -13.53 -2.90
CA PRO A 151 -4.00 -12.45 -1.93
C PRO A 151 -2.53 -12.04 -1.81
N VAL A 152 -2.31 -10.75 -1.56
CA VAL A 152 -0.97 -10.16 -1.48
C VAL A 152 -0.70 -9.59 -0.10
N VAL A 153 0.42 -10.00 0.48
CA VAL A 153 1.05 -9.38 1.66
C VAL A 153 2.29 -8.63 1.18
N MET A 154 2.64 -7.55 1.86
CA MET A 154 3.84 -6.77 1.60
C MET A 154 4.68 -6.72 2.87
N VAL A 155 5.99 -6.88 2.74
CA VAL A 155 6.93 -6.66 3.85
C VAL A 155 7.95 -5.65 3.38
N ASN A 156 7.97 -4.45 3.98
CA ASN A 156 8.92 -3.39 3.62
C ASN A 156 9.02 -3.17 2.10
N TRP A 157 7.87 -2.98 1.42
CA TRP A 157 7.74 -2.79 -0.03
C TRP A 157 8.05 -4.01 -0.93
N GLU A 158 8.44 -5.13 -0.34
CA GLU A 158 8.59 -6.39 -1.08
C GLU A 158 7.30 -7.20 -1.08
N PHE A 159 7.03 -7.88 -2.19
CA PHE A 159 5.76 -8.57 -2.43
C PHE A 159 5.82 -10.05 -2.07
N PHE A 160 4.81 -10.47 -1.29
CA PHE A 160 4.50 -11.85 -0.96
C PHE A 160 3.16 -12.18 -1.60
N ASP A 161 3.25 -12.91 -2.70
CA ASP A 161 2.16 -13.22 -3.60
C ASP A 161 1.49 -14.54 -3.20
N ASN A 162 0.22 -14.74 -3.61
CA ASN A 162 -0.58 -15.93 -3.36
C ASN A 162 -0.56 -16.41 -1.89
N GLN A 163 -0.59 -15.47 -0.95
CA GLN A 163 -0.48 -15.80 0.48
C GLN A 163 -1.75 -16.46 1.00
N THR A 164 -1.56 -17.31 2.00
CA THR A 164 -2.61 -17.89 2.84
C THR A 164 -2.39 -17.45 4.29
N PRO A 165 -3.37 -17.63 5.19
CA PRO A 165 -3.17 -17.35 6.62
C PRO A 165 -1.93 -18.05 7.19
N ASP A 166 -1.76 -19.35 6.89
CA ASP A 166 -0.62 -20.13 7.36
C ASP A 166 0.72 -19.62 6.81
N SER A 167 0.80 -19.30 5.51
CA SER A 167 2.05 -18.83 4.91
C SER A 167 2.42 -17.44 5.40
N ALA A 168 1.45 -16.54 5.56
CA ALA A 168 1.67 -15.20 6.06
C ALA A 168 2.15 -15.21 7.53
N LYS A 169 1.58 -16.08 8.36
CA LYS A 169 2.03 -16.32 9.72
C LYS A 169 3.46 -16.86 9.78
N ALA A 170 3.79 -17.83 8.93
CA ALA A 170 5.15 -18.37 8.83
C ALA A 170 6.17 -17.28 8.45
N VAL A 171 5.82 -16.40 7.50
CA VAL A 171 6.65 -15.24 7.14
C VAL A 171 6.91 -14.35 8.36
N VAL A 172 5.86 -13.97 9.09
CA VAL A 172 5.97 -13.11 10.27
C VAL A 172 6.80 -13.77 11.38
N ASP A 173 6.62 -15.06 11.63
CA ASP A 173 7.40 -15.81 12.63
C ASP A 173 8.89 -15.87 12.25
N ASP A 174 9.21 -16.07 10.97
CA ASP A 174 10.58 -16.08 10.49
C ASP A 174 11.23 -14.69 10.62
N LEU A 175 10.50 -13.61 10.31
CA LEU A 175 10.97 -12.23 10.51
C LEU A 175 11.29 -11.94 11.99
N ARG A 176 10.38 -12.31 12.90
CA ARG A 176 10.56 -12.13 14.35
C ARG A 176 11.70 -12.98 14.90
N ALA A 177 11.96 -14.14 14.30
CA ALA A 177 13.09 -14.99 14.63
C ALA A 177 14.42 -14.53 14.00
N GLY A 178 14.42 -13.43 13.22
CA GLY A 178 15.60 -12.91 12.53
C GLY A 178 16.10 -13.80 11.39
N LYS A 179 15.24 -14.68 10.86
CA LYS A 179 15.59 -15.50 9.70
C LYS A 179 15.41 -14.70 8.42
N PRO A 180 16.32 -14.83 7.44
CA PRO A 180 16.12 -14.21 6.13
C PRO A 180 14.85 -14.75 5.47
N VAL A 181 13.94 -13.83 5.11
CA VAL A 181 12.73 -14.16 4.36
C VAL A 181 12.87 -13.64 2.94
N ARG A 182 12.59 -14.50 1.95
CA ARG A 182 12.65 -14.16 0.53
C ARG A 182 11.26 -13.79 0.01
N PRO A 183 11.07 -12.60 -0.59
CA PRO A 183 9.83 -12.26 -1.26
C PRO A 183 9.56 -13.14 -2.49
N THR A 184 8.32 -13.17 -2.95
CA THR A 184 7.95 -13.97 -4.13
C THR A 184 8.58 -13.42 -5.40
N ARG A 185 8.74 -12.09 -5.46
CA ARG A 185 9.38 -11.34 -6.51
C ARG A 185 10.29 -10.28 -5.89
N GLY A 186 11.41 -10.01 -6.54
CA GLY A 186 12.45 -9.14 -6.01
C GLY A 186 13.64 -9.91 -5.45
N PRO A 187 14.37 -9.30 -4.49
CA PRO A 187 15.69 -9.75 -4.10
C PRO A 187 15.67 -10.97 -3.17
N ASP A 188 16.83 -11.57 -2.90
CA ASP A 188 16.89 -12.86 -2.17
C ASP A 188 16.52 -12.76 -0.67
N SER A 189 16.37 -11.55 -0.13
CA SER A 189 15.91 -11.31 1.24
C SER A 189 15.25 -9.95 1.39
N VAL A 190 14.28 -9.82 2.28
CA VAL A 190 13.73 -8.50 2.64
C VAL A 190 14.78 -7.66 3.38
N ALA A 191 14.79 -6.36 3.13
CA ALA A 191 15.57 -5.39 3.88
C ALA A 191 14.78 -4.87 5.09
N SER A 192 15.47 -4.27 6.08
CA SER A 192 14.82 -3.56 7.18
C SER A 192 14.07 -2.32 6.71
N PHE A 193 13.16 -1.80 7.55
CA PHE A 193 12.38 -0.60 7.25
C PHE A 193 13.28 0.63 7.04
N LYS A 194 14.39 0.71 7.76
CA LYS A 194 15.38 1.78 7.64
C LYS A 194 16.18 1.66 6.33
N GLU A 195 16.61 0.45 5.97
CA GLU A 195 17.33 0.20 4.72
C GLU A 195 16.46 0.49 3.49
N VAL A 196 15.22 -0.02 3.45
CA VAL A 196 14.32 0.28 2.33
C VAL A 196 13.94 1.77 2.28
N SER A 197 13.79 2.44 3.44
CA SER A 197 13.58 3.89 3.47
C SER A 197 14.77 4.65 2.86
N ARG A 198 16.00 4.14 3.00
CA ARG A 198 17.18 4.71 2.34
C ARG A 198 17.10 4.55 0.82
N VAL A 199 16.65 3.39 0.34
CA VAL A 199 16.40 3.15 -1.09
C VAL A 199 15.32 4.09 -1.63
N LEU A 200 14.21 4.28 -0.90
CA LEU A 200 13.12 5.19 -1.26
C LEU A 200 13.52 6.68 -1.21
N ALA A 201 14.53 7.05 -0.42
CA ALA A 201 15.18 8.36 -0.48
C ALA A 201 16.05 8.54 -1.76
N GLY A 202 16.18 7.48 -2.55
CA GLY A 202 16.90 7.42 -3.81
C GLY A 202 18.38 7.10 -3.67
N PHE A 203 18.77 6.34 -2.65
CA PHE A 203 20.11 5.77 -2.51
C PHE A 203 20.04 4.27 -2.78
N THR A 204 20.39 3.85 -3.98
CA THR A 204 20.26 2.46 -4.44
C THR A 204 21.12 1.50 -3.61
N ASP A 205 20.57 0.34 -3.30
CA ASP A 205 21.26 -0.78 -2.64
C ASP A 205 21.88 -1.77 -3.63
N GLY A 206 21.67 -1.58 -4.94
CA GLY A 206 22.18 -2.43 -6.02
C GLY A 206 21.33 -3.66 -6.32
N ARG A 207 20.14 -3.78 -5.71
CA ARG A 207 19.29 -4.98 -5.77
C ARG A 207 18.10 -4.85 -6.72
N ALA A 208 17.98 -3.71 -7.40
CA ALA A 208 16.82 -3.36 -8.24
C ALA A 208 16.54 -4.37 -9.38
N ASP A 209 17.58 -5.04 -9.88
CA ASP A 209 17.48 -6.03 -10.97
C ASP A 209 17.42 -7.48 -10.46
N GLU A 210 17.29 -7.70 -9.15
CA GLU A 210 17.13 -9.03 -8.59
C GLU A 210 15.70 -9.55 -8.72
N GLY A 211 15.57 -10.85 -9.01
CA GLY A 211 14.28 -11.53 -9.12
C GLY A 211 13.58 -11.35 -10.47
N PRO A 212 12.40 -11.99 -10.64
CA PRO A 212 11.67 -11.95 -11.90
C PRO A 212 10.91 -10.61 -12.07
N GLY A 213 11.11 -9.91 -13.20
CA GLY A 213 10.44 -8.63 -13.46
C GLY A 213 8.94 -8.73 -13.75
N ALA A 214 8.49 -9.73 -14.51
CA ALA A 214 7.07 -10.02 -14.73
C ALA A 214 6.81 -11.53 -14.64
N GLY A 215 5.90 -11.93 -13.75
CA GLY A 215 5.56 -13.34 -13.56
C GLY A 215 4.56 -13.87 -14.59
N GLU A 216 4.24 -15.16 -14.47
CA GLU A 216 3.40 -15.87 -15.44
C GLU A 216 1.97 -15.30 -15.54
N ALA A 217 1.34 -15.01 -14.40
CA ALA A 217 -0.02 -14.48 -14.36
C ALA A 217 -0.12 -13.13 -15.09
N THR A 218 0.85 -12.25 -14.85
CA THR A 218 0.97 -10.93 -15.51
C THR A 218 1.11 -11.07 -17.02
N LEU A 219 1.92 -12.03 -17.48
CA LEU A 219 2.22 -12.21 -18.90
C LEU A 219 1.19 -13.06 -19.66
N ARG A 220 0.20 -13.64 -18.97
CA ARG A 220 -0.73 -14.60 -19.57
C ARG A 220 -1.49 -14.02 -20.76
N GLY A 221 -1.98 -12.80 -20.64
CA GLY A 221 -2.69 -12.11 -21.72
C GLY A 221 -1.82 -11.87 -22.96
N ALA A 222 -0.56 -11.45 -22.74
CA ALA A 222 0.39 -11.19 -23.83
C ALA A 222 0.79 -12.48 -24.56
N ARG A 223 0.99 -13.58 -23.84
CA ARG A 223 1.31 -14.89 -24.44
C ARG A 223 0.16 -15.41 -25.28
N LEU A 224 -1.07 -15.36 -24.75
CA LEU A 224 -2.28 -15.74 -25.51
C LEU A 224 -2.45 -14.90 -26.77
N ALA A 225 -2.20 -13.58 -26.68
CA ALA A 225 -2.26 -12.71 -27.84
C ALA A 225 -1.24 -13.13 -28.91
N ALA A 226 0.00 -13.45 -28.53
CA ALA A 226 1.02 -13.92 -29.46
C ALA A 226 0.67 -15.29 -30.07
N GLU A 227 0.20 -16.25 -29.26
CA GLU A 227 -0.21 -17.59 -29.71
C GLU A 227 -1.34 -17.53 -30.75
N HIS A 228 -2.28 -16.59 -30.59
CA HIS A 228 -3.42 -16.42 -31.49
C HIS A 228 -3.22 -15.34 -32.57
N GLY A 229 -2.04 -14.69 -32.63
CA GLY A 229 -1.77 -13.58 -33.55
C GLY A 229 -2.71 -12.38 -33.34
N TRP A 230 -3.20 -12.17 -32.11
CA TRP A 230 -4.05 -11.03 -31.80
C TRP A 230 -3.23 -9.74 -31.74
N THR A 231 -3.70 -8.73 -32.45
CA THR A 231 -3.14 -7.38 -32.43
C THR A 231 -4.19 -6.39 -31.98
N ALA A 232 -3.77 -5.33 -31.28
CA ALA A 232 -4.67 -4.24 -30.93
C ALA A 232 -5.30 -3.63 -32.22
N PRO A 233 -6.59 -3.27 -32.21
CA PRO A 233 -7.20 -2.56 -33.32
C PRO A 233 -6.46 -1.26 -33.61
N VAL A 234 -6.14 -1.01 -34.88
CA VAL A 234 -5.55 0.26 -35.29
C VAL A 234 -6.64 1.34 -35.26
N PRO A 235 -6.46 2.47 -34.54
CA PRO A 235 -7.43 3.55 -34.52
C PRO A 235 -7.76 4.02 -35.95
N GLY A 236 -9.04 4.01 -36.32
CA GLY A 236 -9.52 4.43 -37.64
C GLY A 236 -9.52 3.33 -38.72
N ALA A 237 -9.02 2.13 -38.45
CA ALA A 237 -9.21 1.00 -39.36
C ALA A 237 -10.65 0.47 -39.30
N PRO A 238 -11.23 0.01 -40.44
CA PRO A 238 -12.50 -0.69 -40.40
C PRO A 238 -12.36 -1.90 -39.47
N ALA A 239 -13.32 -2.07 -38.55
CA ALA A 239 -13.27 -3.15 -37.57
C ALA A 239 -13.04 -4.48 -38.29
N ALA A 240 -11.93 -5.16 -37.95
CA ALA A 240 -11.69 -6.50 -38.46
C ALA A 240 -12.87 -7.39 -38.03
N ALA A 241 -13.35 -8.23 -38.95
CA ALA A 241 -14.44 -9.17 -38.65
C ALA A 241 -14.04 -9.98 -37.42
N ALA A 242 -14.84 -9.88 -36.35
CA ALA A 242 -14.57 -10.58 -35.11
C ALA A 242 -14.40 -12.07 -35.41
N PRO A 243 -13.38 -12.75 -34.83
CA PRO A 243 -13.28 -14.20 -34.94
C PRO A 243 -14.60 -14.81 -34.45
N ALA A 244 -15.06 -15.86 -35.12
CA ALA A 244 -16.32 -16.54 -34.80
C ALA A 244 -16.34 -16.83 -33.30
N GLN A 245 -17.26 -16.17 -32.59
CA GLN A 245 -17.43 -16.33 -31.15
C GLN A 245 -17.61 -17.82 -30.87
N ALA A 246 -16.80 -18.37 -29.95
CA ALA A 246 -17.16 -19.62 -29.28
C ALA A 246 -18.62 -19.47 -28.80
N PRO A 247 -19.48 -20.50 -28.95
CA PRO A 247 -20.91 -20.35 -28.79
C PRO A 247 -21.19 -19.66 -27.46
N ALA A 248 -21.69 -18.43 -27.54
CA ALA A 248 -21.95 -17.61 -26.39
C ALA A 248 -22.94 -18.36 -25.51
N ALA A 249 -22.49 -18.79 -24.32
CA ALA A 249 -23.40 -19.14 -23.26
C ALA A 249 -24.18 -17.86 -22.92
N ALA A 250 -25.42 -17.80 -23.39
CA ALA A 250 -26.49 -16.86 -23.08
C ALA A 250 -26.08 -15.39 -22.82
N THR A 251 -26.36 -14.53 -23.81
CA THR A 251 -26.63 -13.07 -23.69
C THR A 251 -26.12 -12.37 -22.43
N ALA A 252 -25.05 -11.57 -22.58
CA ALA A 252 -24.65 -10.60 -21.56
C ALA A 252 -25.87 -9.74 -21.15
N PRO A 253 -26.23 -9.68 -19.86
CA PRO A 253 -27.40 -8.94 -19.42
C PRO A 253 -27.18 -7.44 -19.62
N LYS A 254 -28.17 -6.77 -20.20
CA LYS A 254 -28.19 -5.30 -20.32
C LYS A 254 -28.12 -4.67 -18.93
N THR A 255 -27.47 -3.51 -18.80
CA THR A 255 -27.50 -2.70 -17.57
C THR A 255 -28.97 -2.45 -17.18
N GLY A 256 -29.39 -2.90 -15.99
CA GLY A 256 -30.78 -2.89 -15.54
C GLY A 256 -31.66 -4.10 -15.93
N GLY A 257 -31.11 -5.11 -16.61
CA GLY A 257 -31.78 -6.39 -16.87
C GLY A 257 -31.72 -7.35 -15.69
N LYS A 258 -32.51 -8.42 -15.71
CA LYS A 258 -32.45 -9.49 -14.69
C LYS A 258 -31.02 -10.08 -14.69
N GLN A 259 -30.34 -9.99 -13.55
CA GLN A 259 -28.89 -10.24 -13.30
C GLN A 259 -27.94 -9.03 -13.38
N SER A 260 -28.42 -7.84 -13.70
CA SER A 260 -27.64 -6.62 -13.48
C SER A 260 -27.57 -6.28 -11.99
N SER A 261 -26.40 -5.83 -11.52
CA SER A 261 -26.15 -5.39 -10.14
C SER A 261 -27.07 -4.24 -9.66
N ALA A 262 -27.88 -3.67 -10.55
CA ALA A 262 -28.88 -2.64 -10.27
C ALA A 262 -30.18 -3.18 -9.62
N GLU A 263 -30.45 -4.48 -9.66
CA GLU A 263 -31.60 -5.09 -8.96
C GLU A 263 -31.12 -5.92 -7.76
N ARG A 264 -31.07 -5.30 -6.57
CA ARG A 264 -31.13 -6.05 -5.31
C ARG A 264 -32.61 -6.21 -4.90
N PRO A 265 -33.11 -7.42 -4.62
CA PRO A 265 -34.43 -7.62 -4.03
C PRO A 265 -34.55 -6.89 -2.70
N ALA A 266 -35.71 -6.29 -2.41
CA ALA A 266 -35.99 -5.68 -1.11
C ALA A 266 -35.93 -6.75 -0.02
N THR A 267 -34.96 -6.65 0.89
CA THR A 267 -34.74 -7.61 1.98
C THR A 267 -35.35 -7.16 3.31
N THR A 268 -35.73 -5.88 3.41
CA THR A 268 -36.29 -5.28 4.62
C THR A 268 -37.53 -4.43 4.32
N PRO A 269 -38.43 -4.21 5.29
CA PRO A 269 -39.58 -3.31 5.12
C PRO A 269 -39.20 -1.85 4.79
N ALA A 270 -37.96 -1.44 5.09
CA ALA A 270 -37.46 -0.11 4.74
C ALA A 270 -37.24 0.05 3.21
N ASP A 271 -36.86 -1.03 2.52
CA ASP A 271 -36.56 -1.07 1.09
C ASP A 271 -37.79 -0.83 0.19
N SER A 272 -38.99 -1.07 0.73
CA SER A 272 -40.27 -0.93 0.04
C SER A 272 -41.11 0.26 0.53
N SER A 273 -40.53 1.09 1.42
CA SER A 273 -41.23 2.26 1.96
C SER A 273 -41.51 3.33 0.89
N PRO A 274 -42.65 4.05 0.96
CA PRO A 274 -42.98 5.14 0.03
C PRO A 274 -41.91 6.25 0.00
N LYS A 275 -41.17 6.41 1.11
CA LYS A 275 -40.07 7.37 1.25
C LYS A 275 -38.85 6.96 0.42
N ALA A 276 -38.47 5.68 0.42
CA ALA A 276 -37.38 5.14 -0.40
C ALA A 276 -37.67 5.20 -1.91
N ARG A 277 -38.95 5.13 -2.30
CA ARG A 277 -39.38 5.18 -3.70
C ARG A 277 -39.36 6.60 -4.30
N ARG A 278 -39.51 7.66 -3.47
CA ARG A 278 -39.42 9.07 -3.89
C ARG A 278 -37.98 9.53 -4.11
N THR A 279 -37.03 9.06 -3.29
CA THR A 279 -35.58 9.36 -3.45
C THR A 279 -34.99 8.71 -4.71
N LYS A 280 -35.47 7.51 -5.10
CA LYS A 280 -35.03 6.82 -6.32
C LYS A 280 -35.44 7.57 -7.61
N LYS A 281 -36.67 8.09 -7.67
CA LYS A 281 -37.13 8.92 -8.81
C LYS A 281 -36.38 10.25 -8.94
N SER A 282 -35.98 10.85 -7.81
CA SER A 282 -35.25 12.14 -7.79
C SER A 282 -33.80 12.01 -8.28
N THR A 283 -33.20 10.83 -8.12
CA THR A 283 -31.79 10.61 -8.47
C THR A 283 -31.62 10.20 -9.93
N ASP A 284 -32.59 9.48 -10.50
CA ASP A 284 -32.61 9.17 -11.94
C ASP A 284 -32.84 10.44 -12.79
N ALA A 285 -33.74 11.34 -12.36
CA ALA A 285 -33.98 12.60 -13.06
C ALA A 285 -32.78 13.57 -13.04
N ALA A 286 -31.90 13.47 -12.04
CA ALA A 286 -30.70 14.30 -11.92
C ALA A 286 -29.51 13.78 -12.75
N LYS A 287 -29.63 12.58 -13.34
CA LYS A 287 -28.60 11.98 -14.21
C LYS A 287 -28.83 12.24 -15.70
N GLU A 288 -30.00 12.76 -16.07
CA GLU A 288 -30.38 13.08 -17.45
C GLU A 288 -30.49 14.59 -17.70
N SER A 289 -29.81 15.43 -16.89
CA SER A 289 -29.69 16.89 -17.09
C SER A 289 -28.26 17.36 -16.89
#